data_AF-A0A024FL23-F1
#
_entry.id   AF-A0A024FL23-F1
#
_cell.length_a   1.000
_cell.length_b   1.000
_cell.length_c   1.000
_cell.angle_alpha   90.00
_cell.angle_beta   90.00
_cell.angle_gamma   90.00
#
_symmetry.space_group_name_H-M   'P 1'
#
loop_
_entity.id
_entity.type
_entity.pdbx_description
1 polymer ?
#
loop_
_entity_poly.entity_id
_entity_poly.type
_entity_poly.pdbx_seq_one_letter_code
_entity_poly.pdbx_strand_id
1 'polypeptide(L)'
;MNAYYDCISGPIGQKRDFKRFKNLFHPSANFTYSYWNKEQTKASTMVFKTADEFIEKLDYLDKKGFYECEVANTINEFGSVIQVFSTYTFRAEDKSIESKTGITSYEIFFDGDRYWILSMFWTIESERFKIPKKYLKG
;
A
#
# COMPACT_ATOMS: atom_id res chain seq x y z
N MET A 1 5.93 -9.42 4.51
CA MET A 1 5.18 -9.95 3.34
C MET A 1 5.75 -9.31 2.06
N ASN A 2 6.69 -9.96 1.36
CA ASN A 2 7.59 -9.25 0.42
C ASN A 2 7.01 -9.00 -0.99
N ALA A 3 6.00 -9.77 -1.43
CA ALA A 3 5.60 -9.80 -2.83
C ALA A 3 5.05 -8.46 -3.38
N TYR A 4 4.32 -7.69 -2.57
CA TYR A 4 3.83 -6.36 -2.97
C TYR A 4 4.99 -5.36 -3.09
N TYR A 5 5.80 -5.24 -2.04
CA TYR A 5 6.91 -4.29 -1.98
C TYR A 5 7.96 -4.55 -3.07
N ASP A 6 8.22 -5.81 -3.40
CA ASP A 6 9.08 -6.21 -4.53
C ASP A 6 8.61 -5.66 -5.89
N CYS A 7 7.29 -5.50 -6.06
CA CYS A 7 6.73 -5.04 -7.34
C CYS A 7 6.85 -3.53 -7.52
N ILE A 8 6.81 -2.76 -6.44
CA ILE A 8 6.79 -1.29 -6.48
C ILE A 8 8.14 -0.65 -6.12
N SER A 9 9.05 -1.40 -5.49
CA SER A 9 10.34 -0.90 -5.05
C SER A 9 11.47 -1.18 -6.05
N GLY A 10 12.44 -0.27 -6.08
CA GLY A 10 13.71 -0.43 -6.77
C GLY A 10 14.35 0.89 -7.20
N PRO A 11 15.58 0.84 -7.72
CA PRO A 11 16.34 2.00 -8.16
C PRO A 11 15.72 2.74 -9.34
N ILE A 12 16.26 3.94 -9.59
CA ILE A 12 16.00 4.73 -10.79
C ILE A 12 16.28 3.88 -12.03
N GLY A 13 15.38 3.94 -13.01
CA GLY A 13 15.48 3.22 -14.29
C GLY A 13 15.04 1.76 -14.25
N GLN A 14 14.85 1.16 -13.06
CA GLN A 14 14.34 -0.21 -12.97
C GLN A 14 12.83 -0.23 -13.21
N LYS A 15 12.40 -0.92 -14.27
CA LYS A 15 10.99 -1.17 -14.53
C LYS A 15 10.36 -2.03 -13.43
N ARG A 16 9.15 -1.64 -13.02
CA ARG A 16 8.35 -2.35 -12.02
C ARG A 16 7.64 -3.54 -12.63
N ASP A 17 7.58 -4.65 -11.90
CA ASP A 17 6.87 -5.85 -12.34
C ASP A 17 5.38 -5.70 -12.09
N PHE A 18 4.73 -4.87 -12.92
CA PHE A 18 3.30 -4.64 -12.84
C PHE A 18 2.47 -5.87 -13.24
N LYS A 19 3.06 -6.86 -13.92
CA LYS A 19 2.38 -8.12 -14.19
C LYS A 19 2.24 -8.93 -12.89
N ARG A 20 3.33 -9.05 -12.13
CA ARG A 20 3.30 -9.68 -10.80
C ARG A 20 2.39 -8.90 -9.85
N PHE A 21 2.44 -7.56 -9.88
CA PHE A 21 1.54 -6.71 -9.09
C PHE A 21 0.07 -7.09 -9.32
N LYS A 22 -0.40 -7.07 -10.58
CA LYS A 22 -1.80 -7.41 -10.91
C LYS A 22 -2.19 -8.80 -10.42
N ASN A 23 -1.27 -9.77 -10.52
CA ASN A 23 -1.51 -11.14 -10.08
C ASN A 23 -1.65 -11.30 -8.55
N LEU A 24 -1.39 -10.27 -7.74
CA LEU A 24 -1.65 -10.28 -6.30
C LEU A 24 -3.11 -9.95 -5.96
N PHE A 25 -3.81 -9.25 -6.85
CA PHE A 25 -5.14 -8.71 -6.61
C PHE A 25 -6.21 -9.57 -7.28
N HIS A 26 -7.35 -9.73 -6.58
CA HIS A 26 -8.53 -10.32 -7.20
C HIS A 26 -9.06 -9.41 -8.32
N PRO A 27 -9.72 -9.92 -9.37
CA PRO A 27 -10.32 -9.08 -10.41
C PRO A 27 -11.34 -8.05 -9.91
N SER A 28 -11.94 -8.28 -8.73
CA SER A 28 -12.86 -7.35 -8.07
C SER A 28 -12.19 -6.45 -7.02
N ALA A 29 -10.86 -6.36 -7.01
CA ALA A 29 -10.15 -5.62 -5.99
C ALA A 29 -10.39 -4.11 -6.08
N ASN A 30 -10.48 -3.46 -4.92
CA ASN A 30 -10.60 -2.01 -4.83
C ASN A 30 -9.36 -1.38 -4.17
N PHE A 31 -9.00 -0.18 -4.62
CA PHE A 31 -7.85 0.56 -4.13
C PHE A 31 -8.34 1.93 -3.69
N THR A 32 -8.19 2.24 -2.42
CA THR A 32 -8.69 3.49 -1.85
C THR A 32 -7.59 4.19 -1.09
N TYR A 33 -7.29 5.43 -1.49
CA TYR A 33 -6.46 6.32 -0.71
C TYR A 33 -7.34 7.29 0.09
N SER A 34 -7.21 7.30 1.42
CA SER A 34 -7.80 8.34 2.26
C SER A 34 -6.78 9.40 2.63
N TYR A 35 -7.19 10.65 2.50
CA TYR A 35 -6.41 11.81 2.89
C TYR A 35 -7.28 12.84 3.61
N TRP A 36 -6.65 13.60 4.49
CA TRP A 36 -7.29 14.69 5.21
C TRP A 36 -7.02 16.01 4.49
N ASN A 37 -7.94 16.98 4.62
CA ASN A 37 -7.68 18.36 4.23
C ASN A 37 -6.52 18.97 5.05
N LYS A 38 -6.04 20.15 4.63
CA LYS A 38 -4.92 20.84 5.26
C LYS A 38 -5.13 21.09 6.77
N GLU A 39 -6.36 21.41 7.15
CA GLU A 39 -6.76 21.65 8.55
C GLU A 39 -6.92 20.35 9.36
N GLN A 40 -6.82 19.19 8.71
CA GLN A 40 -6.95 17.86 9.31
C GLN A 40 -8.30 17.64 10.01
N THR A 41 -9.38 18.23 9.49
CA THR A 41 -10.73 18.19 10.06
C THR A 41 -11.72 17.36 9.23
N LYS A 42 -11.45 17.15 7.94
CA LYS A 42 -12.30 16.38 7.04
C LYS A 42 -11.47 15.43 6.20
N ALA A 43 -11.89 14.18 6.15
CA ALA A 43 -11.30 13.16 5.27
C ALA A 43 -11.99 13.14 3.90
N SER A 44 -11.27 12.71 2.88
CA SER A 44 -11.76 12.45 1.52
C SER A 44 -11.06 11.22 0.96
N THR A 45 -11.64 10.62 -0.08
CA THR A 45 -11.08 9.43 -0.71
C THR A 45 -10.79 9.64 -2.18
N MET A 46 -9.72 9.01 -2.64
CA MET A 46 -9.44 8.76 -4.05
C MET A 46 -9.56 7.25 -4.28
N VAL A 47 -10.40 6.86 -5.22
CA VAL A 47 -10.75 5.45 -5.47
C VAL A 47 -10.28 5.05 -6.86
N PHE A 48 -9.60 3.90 -6.94
CA PHE A 48 -9.31 3.20 -8.19
C PHE A 48 -10.04 1.86 -8.18
N LYS A 49 -10.80 1.60 -9.25
CA LYS A 49 -11.66 0.43 -9.36
C LYS A 49 -10.94 -0.78 -9.92
N THR A 50 -9.73 -0.61 -10.46
CA THR A 50 -8.92 -1.69 -11.02
C THR A 50 -7.45 -1.49 -10.66
N ALA A 51 -6.69 -2.59 -10.72
CA ALA A 51 -5.23 -2.53 -10.55
C ALA A 51 -4.56 -1.68 -11.65
N ASP A 52 -5.11 -1.69 -12.86
CA ASP A 52 -4.61 -0.89 -13.98
C ASP A 52 -4.74 0.61 -13.73
N GLU A 53 -5.93 1.07 -13.29
CA GLU A 53 -6.16 2.47 -12.91
C GLU A 53 -5.18 2.95 -11.82
N PHE A 54 -4.87 2.06 -10.86
CA PHE A 54 -3.90 2.36 -9.82
C PHE A 54 -2.46 2.41 -10.37
N ILE A 55 -2.06 1.43 -11.19
CA ILE A 55 -0.73 1.35 -11.80
C ILE A 55 -0.43 2.58 -12.66
N GLU A 56 -1.42 3.14 -13.36
CA GLU A 56 -1.25 4.38 -14.12
C GLU A 56 -0.77 5.57 -13.27
N LYS A 57 -1.09 5.58 -11.97
CA LYS A 57 -0.60 6.62 -11.04
C LYS A 57 0.81 6.36 -10.52
N LEU A 58 1.40 5.21 -10.84
CA LEU A 58 2.72 4.80 -10.40
C LEU A 58 3.82 5.02 -11.47
N ASP A 59 3.53 5.82 -12.51
CA ASP A 59 4.45 6.10 -13.62
C ASP A 59 5.77 6.79 -13.20
N TYR A 60 5.82 7.29 -11.96
CA TYR A 60 6.96 8.01 -11.41
C TYR A 60 7.95 7.09 -10.70
N LEU A 61 7.55 5.85 -10.35
CA LEU A 61 8.33 5.00 -9.45
C LEU A 61 9.73 4.68 -10.02
N ASP A 62 9.82 4.35 -11.31
CA ASP A 62 11.08 4.06 -11.99
C ASP A 62 11.88 5.33 -12.31
N LYS A 63 11.21 6.46 -12.57
CA LYS A 63 11.87 7.75 -12.82
C LYS A 63 12.60 8.29 -11.59
N LYS A 64 12.01 8.09 -10.41
CA LYS A 64 12.49 8.68 -9.13
C LYS A 64 13.32 7.72 -8.29
N GLY A 65 13.22 6.42 -8.57
CA GLY A 65 13.71 5.37 -7.69
C GLY A 65 12.87 5.38 -6.41
N PHE A 66 12.12 4.34 -6.14
CA PHE A 66 11.15 4.34 -5.05
C PHE A 66 11.37 3.09 -4.23
N TYR A 67 11.35 3.23 -2.91
CA TYR A 67 11.50 2.11 -2.00
C TYR A 67 10.41 2.21 -0.97
N GLU A 68 9.55 1.21 -0.93
CA GLU A 68 8.54 1.04 0.09
C GLU A 68 8.83 -0.25 0.85
N CYS A 69 8.81 -0.19 2.17
CA CYS A 69 9.10 -1.34 3.01
C CYS A 69 8.11 -1.48 4.16
N GLU A 70 7.81 -2.73 4.48
CA GLU A 70 7.04 -3.13 5.65
C GLU A 70 7.78 -2.76 6.95
N VAL A 71 7.04 -2.25 7.92
CA VAL A 71 7.52 -1.97 9.28
C VAL A 71 6.92 -2.95 10.28
N ALA A 72 5.60 -3.13 10.25
CA ALA A 72 4.90 -4.01 11.17
C ALA A 72 3.53 -4.42 10.59
N ASN A 73 3.03 -5.59 10.99
CA ASN A 73 1.72 -6.09 10.60
C ASN A 73 0.92 -6.51 11.83
N THR A 74 -0.36 -6.13 11.88
CA THR A 74 -1.36 -6.78 12.75
C THR A 74 -2.28 -7.61 11.87
N ILE A 75 -2.31 -8.93 12.10
CA ILE A 75 -3.04 -9.90 11.27
C ILE A 75 -4.16 -10.50 12.12
N ASN A 76 -5.38 -10.49 11.58
CA ASN A 76 -6.51 -11.26 12.10
C ASN A 76 -7.02 -12.17 11.00
N GLU A 77 -7.22 -13.45 11.30
CA GLU A 77 -7.63 -14.46 10.33
C GLU A 77 -8.72 -15.37 10.88
N PHE A 78 -9.67 -15.74 10.01
CA PHE A 78 -10.68 -16.75 10.28
C PHE A 78 -11.17 -17.36 8.96
N GLY A 79 -10.92 -18.67 8.78
CA GLY A 79 -11.28 -19.36 7.54
C GLY A 79 -10.62 -18.73 6.32
N SER A 80 -11.43 -18.33 5.33
CA SER A 80 -10.96 -17.68 4.10
C SER A 80 -10.81 -16.16 4.21
N VAL A 81 -11.08 -15.56 5.38
CA VAL A 81 -11.09 -14.11 5.60
C VAL A 81 -9.88 -13.70 6.43
N ILE A 82 -9.05 -12.82 5.86
CA ILE A 82 -7.84 -12.32 6.50
C ILE A 82 -7.84 -10.79 6.42
N GLN A 83 -7.61 -10.13 7.54
CA GLN A 83 -7.42 -8.70 7.62
C GLN A 83 -6.02 -8.37 8.10
N VAL A 84 -5.33 -7.49 7.38
CA VAL A 84 -3.97 -7.07 7.71
C VAL A 84 -3.94 -5.56 7.84
N PHE A 85 -3.49 -5.07 9.00
CA PHE A 85 -3.15 -3.67 9.20
C PHE A 85 -1.64 -3.53 9.12
N SER A 86 -1.15 -3.06 7.98
CA SER A 86 0.28 -3.06 7.61
C SER A 86 0.85 -1.65 7.63
N THR A 87 1.77 -1.41 8.55
CA THR A 87 2.55 -0.17 8.58
C THR A 87 3.70 -0.28 7.59
N TYR A 88 3.88 0.76 6.79
CA TYR A 88 4.97 0.86 5.83
C TYR A 88 5.65 2.23 5.88
N THR A 89 6.89 2.28 5.42
CA THR A 89 7.58 3.54 5.09
C THR A 89 7.96 3.53 3.62
N PHE A 90 7.92 4.69 2.98
CA PHE A 90 8.48 4.86 1.65
C PHE A 90 9.48 6.01 1.57
N ARG A 91 10.39 5.92 0.60
CA ARG A 91 11.36 6.97 0.25
C ARG A 91 11.62 6.98 -1.26
N ALA A 92 11.91 8.16 -1.79
CA ALA A 92 12.43 8.31 -3.15
C ALA A 92 13.97 8.42 -3.15
N GLU A 93 14.63 7.83 -4.15
CA GLU A 93 16.10 7.86 -4.31
C GLU A 93 16.60 9.26 -4.69
N ASP A 94 15.88 9.91 -5.61
CA ASP A 94 16.16 11.27 -6.07
C ASP A 94 15.83 12.36 -5.04
N LYS A 95 15.25 11.97 -3.89
CA LYS A 95 14.81 12.85 -2.79
C LYS A 95 13.76 13.91 -3.19
N SER A 96 13.13 13.75 -4.35
CA SER A 96 12.07 14.66 -4.81
C SER A 96 10.74 14.47 -4.09
N ILE A 97 10.60 13.36 -3.35
CA ILE A 97 9.45 13.06 -2.50
C ILE A 97 9.97 12.87 -1.07
N GLU A 98 9.39 13.61 -0.13
CA GLU A 98 9.64 13.42 1.29
C GLU A 98 9.25 12.01 1.71
N SER A 99 10.13 11.34 2.47
CA SER A 99 9.85 10.03 3.03
C SER A 99 8.70 10.11 4.02
N LYS A 100 7.73 9.19 3.91
CA LYS A 100 6.58 9.14 4.83
C LYS A 100 6.31 7.73 5.30
N THR A 101 5.58 7.66 6.40
CA THR A 101 5.06 6.42 6.99
C THR A 101 3.54 6.39 6.81
N GLY A 102 2.99 5.25 6.45
CA GLY A 102 1.55 5.07 6.30
C GLY A 102 1.10 3.73 6.86
N ILE A 103 -0.21 3.54 6.84
CA ILE A 103 -0.81 2.24 7.08
C ILE A 103 -1.71 1.87 5.91
N THR A 104 -1.59 0.62 5.48
CA THR A 104 -2.51 -0.02 4.57
C THR A 104 -3.32 -1.08 5.31
N SER A 105 -4.63 -0.93 5.26
CA SER A 105 -5.59 -1.97 5.63
C SER A 105 -5.86 -2.83 4.41
N TYR A 106 -5.47 -4.10 4.48
CA TYR A 106 -5.75 -5.10 3.46
C TYR A 106 -6.89 -6.01 3.91
N GLU A 107 -7.81 -6.27 2.98
CA GLU A 107 -8.70 -7.42 3.06
C GLU A 107 -8.20 -8.47 2.07
N ILE A 108 -7.95 -9.67 2.59
CA ILE A 108 -7.34 -10.77 1.85
C ILE A 108 -8.29 -11.96 1.91
N PHE A 109 -8.47 -12.59 0.75
CA PHE A 109 -9.24 -13.80 0.56
C PHE A 109 -8.30 -14.97 0.29
N PHE A 110 -8.49 -16.07 1.02
CA PHE A 110 -7.82 -17.34 0.74
C PHE A 110 -8.82 -18.28 0.05
N ASP A 111 -8.54 -18.68 -1.19
CA ASP A 111 -9.44 -19.50 -2.00
C ASP A 111 -9.31 -21.03 -1.77
N GLY A 112 -8.36 -21.43 -0.93
CA GLY A 112 -8.01 -22.83 -0.68
C GLY A 112 -6.64 -23.22 -1.25
N ASP A 113 -6.18 -22.51 -2.29
CA ASP A 113 -4.88 -22.75 -2.94
C ASP A 113 -3.92 -21.56 -2.77
N ARG A 114 -4.46 -20.33 -2.80
CA ARG A 114 -3.67 -19.10 -2.74
C ARG A 114 -4.42 -17.93 -2.12
N TYR A 115 -3.66 -16.86 -1.88
CA TYR A 115 -4.16 -15.60 -1.34
C TYR A 115 -4.41 -14.58 -2.46
N TRP A 116 -5.48 -13.81 -2.29
CA TRP A 116 -5.89 -12.71 -3.15
C TRP A 116 -6.15 -11.46 -2.32
N ILE A 117 -5.62 -10.32 -2.73
CA ILE A 117 -5.98 -9.04 -2.13
C ILE A 117 -7.31 -8.57 -2.74
N LEU A 118 -8.33 -8.39 -1.91
CA LEU A 118 -9.66 -7.87 -2.29
C LEU A 118 -9.76 -6.35 -2.09
N SER A 119 -9.04 -5.81 -1.11
CA SER A 119 -9.11 -4.39 -0.78
C SER A 119 -7.74 -3.90 -0.34
N MET A 120 -7.35 -2.74 -0.84
CA MET A 120 -6.18 -2.00 -0.39
C MET A 120 -6.63 -0.60 -0.02
N PHE A 121 -6.80 -0.34 1.27
CA PHE A 121 -7.22 0.95 1.80
C PHE A 121 -6.11 1.56 2.63
N TRP A 122 -5.56 2.70 2.22
CA TRP A 122 -4.41 3.28 2.91
C TRP A 122 -4.56 4.76 3.23
N THR A 123 -3.81 5.18 4.23
CA THR A 123 -3.59 6.58 4.56
C THR A 123 -2.16 6.78 5.05
N ILE A 124 -1.73 8.05 5.09
CA ILE A 124 -0.38 8.44 5.48
C ILE A 124 -0.45 9.13 6.83
N GLU A 125 0.57 8.92 7.67
CA GLU A 125 0.73 9.64 8.92
C GLU A 125 0.69 11.16 8.70
N SER A 126 0.08 11.89 9.63
CA SER A 126 0.06 13.35 9.66
C SER A 126 0.52 13.88 11.01
N GLU A 127 0.58 15.20 11.17
CA GLU A 127 0.90 15.80 12.47
C GLU A 127 -0.17 15.51 13.53
N ARG A 128 -1.46 15.52 13.15
CA ARG A 128 -2.58 15.24 14.05
C ARG A 128 -2.79 13.74 14.27
N PHE A 129 -2.69 12.95 13.20
CA PHE A 129 -2.94 11.51 13.24
C PHE A 129 -1.62 10.75 13.13
N LYS A 130 -0.99 10.55 14.29
CA LYS A 130 0.23 9.75 14.45
C LYS A 130 -0.07 8.27 14.49
N ILE A 131 0.82 7.46 13.91
CA ILE A 131 0.69 6.01 13.95
C ILE A 131 0.90 5.53 15.41
N PRO A 132 -0.08 4.85 16.01
CA PRO A 132 0.05 4.32 17.36
C PRO A 132 1.25 3.37 17.49
N LYS A 133 1.96 3.44 18.63
CA LYS A 133 3.14 2.59 18.91
C LYS A 133 2.91 1.09 18.72
N LYS A 134 1.68 0.61 18.96
CA LYS A 134 1.32 -0.81 18.76
C LYS A 134 1.43 -1.26 17.29
N TYR A 135 1.36 -0.34 16.34
CA TYR A 135 1.51 -0.62 14.91
C TYR A 135 2.91 -0.27 14.39
N LEU A 136 3.88 -0.02 15.27
CA LEU A 136 5.29 0.24 14.91
C LEU A 136 6.24 -0.88 15.37
N LYS A 137 5.69 -1.93 15.98
CA LYS A 137 6.46 -3.06 16.51
C LYS A 137 6.03 -4.31 15.75
N GLY A 138 6.95 -4.86 14.95
CA GLY A 138 6.84 -6.18 14.33
C GLY A 138 7.37 -7.27 15.24
#